data_AF-C5KPE1-F1
#
_entry.id   AF-C5KPE1-F1
#
_cell.length_a   1.000
_cell.length_b   1.000
_cell.length_c   1.000
_cell.angle_alpha   90.00
_cell.angle_beta   90.00
_cell.angle_gamma   90.00
#
_symmetry.space_group_name_H-M   'P 1'
#
loop_
_entity.id
_entity.type
_entity.pdbx_description
1 polymer ?
#
loop_
_entity_poly.entity_id
_entity_poly.type
_entity_poly.pdbx_seq_one_letter_code
_entity_poly.pdbx_strand_id
1 'polypeptide(L)'
;MSNMLNDPHTFLELLKEQIEQNLKTHVGHSDAPVMSKSDAFDLSQFTSKVQFEKEMNEQGLMVETIFHNSAPPILYEQALKHEKGSFITSTGALAVSSGRKTGRSPSDKRIVDSPVGHWAFTNEIWWGKVNIKLNDEAFLTNRERAIDYLNTRDQLYVIDAFAGWCETYRIKIRVITSRAYHALFMQNMLVMPTPEQLKDFGNPDFIIYNAGCFPANRFTSGMTSSTSVCVHFQRREMVILGTEYAGEMKKGILTLMM
;
A
#
# COMPACT_ATOMS: atom_id res chain seq x y z
N MET A 1 -25.66 22.41 35.24
CA MET A 1 -24.58 22.71 34.26
C MET A 1 -23.85 21.42 33.88
N SER A 2 -24.54 20.46 33.26
CA SER A 2 -23.92 19.17 32.91
C SER A 2 -24.70 18.50 31.78
N ASN A 3 -24.47 18.94 30.53
CA ASN A 3 -24.78 18.13 29.33
C ASN A 3 -24.32 18.78 28.00
N MET A 4 -23.77 19.99 27.97
CA MET A 4 -23.31 20.61 26.70
C MET A 4 -21.98 20.08 26.14
N LEU A 5 -21.26 19.23 26.87
CA LEU A 5 -19.96 18.67 26.42
C LEU A 5 -20.08 17.28 25.74
N ASN A 6 -21.28 16.68 25.70
CA ASN A 6 -21.49 15.33 25.18
C ASN A 6 -22.07 15.28 23.75
N ASP A 7 -22.32 16.43 23.13
CA ASP A 7 -22.75 16.52 21.73
C ASP A 7 -21.55 16.92 20.86
N PRO A 8 -21.04 16.03 19.98
CA PRO A 8 -19.85 16.28 19.18
C PRO A 8 -20.00 17.47 18.22
N HIS A 9 -21.23 17.82 17.84
CA HIS A 9 -21.49 19.03 17.05
C HIS A 9 -21.27 20.31 17.86
N THR A 10 -21.62 20.32 19.15
CA THR A 10 -21.46 21.49 20.03
C THR A 10 -20.00 21.70 20.40
N PHE A 11 -19.23 20.63 20.61
CA PHE A 11 -17.79 20.73 20.88
C PHE A 11 -17.01 21.27 19.67
N LEU A 12 -17.35 20.84 18.46
CA LEU A 12 -16.69 21.30 17.24
C LEU A 12 -16.93 22.80 17.00
N GLU A 13 -18.14 23.28 17.24
CA GLU A 13 -18.47 24.71 17.14
C GLU A 13 -17.78 25.54 18.22
N LEU A 14 -17.75 25.07 19.48
CA LEU A 14 -16.99 25.72 20.56
C LEU A 14 -15.48 25.78 20.26
N LEU A 15 -14.92 24.73 19.65
CA LEU A 15 -13.52 24.69 19.24
C LEU A 15 -13.25 25.71 18.11
N LYS A 16 -14.13 25.78 17.11
CA LYS A 16 -14.02 26.77 16.03
C LYS A 16 -14.10 28.20 16.56
N GLU A 17 -15.07 28.49 17.44
CA GLU A 17 -15.20 29.80 18.08
C GLU A 17 -13.95 30.16 18.90
N GLN A 18 -13.40 29.20 19.65
CA GLN A 18 -12.18 29.42 20.43
C GLN A 18 -10.96 29.67 19.53
N ILE A 19 -10.81 28.90 18.45
CA ILE A 19 -9.73 29.09 17.46
C ILE A 19 -9.87 30.45 16.78
N GLU A 20 -11.07 30.85 16.38
CA GLU A 20 -11.33 32.17 15.80
C GLU A 20 -11.04 33.31 16.78
N GLN A 21 -11.41 33.16 18.05
CA GLN A 21 -11.10 34.14 19.09
C GLN A 21 -9.58 34.25 19.29
N ASN A 22 -8.87 33.12 19.38
CA ASN A 22 -7.42 33.08 19.51
C ASN A 22 -6.74 33.74 18.29
N LEU A 23 -7.21 33.46 17.07
CA LEU A 23 -6.73 34.10 15.84
C LEU A 23 -6.97 35.61 15.86
N LYS A 24 -8.17 36.06 16.24
CA LYS A 24 -8.52 37.50 16.37
C LYS A 24 -7.67 38.22 17.41
N THR A 25 -7.33 37.58 18.53
CA THR A 25 -6.42 38.15 19.54
C THR A 25 -4.97 38.24 19.07
N HIS A 26 -4.55 37.38 18.12
CA HIS A 26 -3.19 37.35 17.59
C HIS A 26 -2.95 38.25 16.36
N VAL A 27 -3.99 38.78 15.70
CA VAL A 27 -3.83 39.69 14.54
C VAL A 27 -3.28 41.08 14.92
N GLY A 28 -3.20 41.42 16.22
CA GLY A 28 -2.80 42.75 16.70
C GLY A 28 -1.48 42.85 17.47
N HIS A 29 -0.77 41.75 17.73
CA HIS A 29 0.48 41.76 18.50
C HIS A 29 1.66 41.31 17.64
N SER A 30 2.70 42.15 17.53
CA SER A 30 3.98 41.80 16.88
C SER A 30 4.74 40.67 17.58
N ASP A 31 4.22 40.17 18.70
CA ASP A 31 4.82 39.14 19.56
C ASP A 31 4.24 37.74 19.30
N ALA A 32 3.52 37.53 18.19
CA ALA A 32 3.16 36.18 17.77
C ALA A 32 4.45 35.36 17.61
N PRO A 33 4.60 34.20 18.28
CA PRO A 33 5.80 33.40 18.15
C PRO A 33 5.97 33.05 16.67
N VAL A 34 7.04 33.56 16.07
CA VAL A 34 7.39 33.25 14.69
C VAL A 34 7.68 31.76 14.65
N MET A 35 6.88 31.02 13.87
CA MET A 35 7.02 29.57 13.72
C MET A 35 8.49 29.24 13.45
N SER A 36 9.10 28.47 14.35
CA SER A 36 10.51 28.13 14.23
C SER A 36 10.70 27.19 13.03
N LYS A 37 11.93 27.06 12.54
CA LYS A 37 12.23 26.12 11.45
C LYS A 37 11.91 24.67 11.83
N SER A 38 12.02 24.31 13.12
CA SER A 38 11.59 23.01 13.63
C SER A 38 10.08 22.86 13.59
N ASP A 39 9.32 23.86 14.05
CA ASP A 39 7.86 23.81 14.03
C ASP A 39 7.33 23.72 12.59
N ALA A 40 7.94 24.46 11.67
CA ALA A 40 7.60 24.40 10.25
C ALA A 40 7.88 23.02 9.64
N PHE A 41 8.98 22.39 10.03
CA PHE A 41 9.35 21.05 9.57
C PHE A 41 8.39 20.00 10.12
N ASP A 42 8.07 20.04 11.41
CA ASP A 42 7.13 19.11 12.05
C ASP A 42 5.72 19.23 11.48
N LEU A 43 5.25 20.47 11.24
CA LEU A 43 3.96 20.72 10.60
C LEU A 43 3.91 20.16 9.16
N SER A 44 5.02 20.28 8.42
CA SER A 44 5.11 19.74 7.06
C SER A 44 5.06 18.21 7.04
N GLN A 45 5.75 17.54 7.98
CA GLN A 45 5.71 16.10 8.13
C GLN A 45 4.31 15.63 8.53
N PHE A 46 3.68 16.31 9.49
CA PHE A 46 2.32 16.01 9.90
C PHE A 46 1.33 16.13 8.74
N THR A 47 1.43 17.19 7.94
CA THR A 47 0.56 17.42 6.78
C THR A 47 0.75 16.31 5.73
N SER A 48 1.99 15.92 5.43
CA SER A 48 2.25 14.81 4.51
C SER A 48 1.68 13.48 5.02
N LYS A 49 1.75 13.24 6.33
CA LYS A 49 1.20 12.02 6.96
C LYS A 49 -0.33 11.98 6.85
N VAL A 50 -1.00 13.08 7.18
CA VAL A 50 -2.48 13.19 7.06
C VAL A 50 -2.93 13.02 5.62
N GLN A 51 -2.22 13.62 4.66
CA GLN A 51 -2.53 13.48 3.25
C GLN A 51 -2.38 12.02 2.79
N PHE A 52 -1.30 11.35 3.20
CA PHE A 52 -1.06 9.95 2.88
C PHE A 52 -2.09 9.01 3.52
N GLU A 53 -2.48 9.25 4.78
CA GLU A 53 -3.56 8.51 5.45
C GLU A 53 -4.89 8.67 4.72
N LYS A 54 -5.19 9.88 4.22
CA LYS A 54 -6.37 10.11 3.39
C LYS A 54 -6.33 9.31 2.09
N GLU A 55 -5.20 9.27 1.39
CA GLU A 55 -5.03 8.44 0.20
C GLU A 55 -5.25 6.95 0.49
N MET A 56 -4.78 6.45 1.62
CA MET A 56 -5.01 5.06 2.04
C MET A 56 -6.48 4.79 2.35
N ASN A 57 -7.15 5.72 3.03
CA ASN A 57 -8.58 5.64 3.30
C ASN A 57 -9.40 5.65 2.00
N GLU A 58 -9.01 6.41 0.99
CA GLU A 58 -9.64 6.42 -0.34
C GLU A 58 -9.47 5.07 -1.08
N GLN A 59 -8.41 4.31 -0.77
CA GLN A 59 -8.24 2.92 -1.23
C GLN A 59 -9.04 1.91 -0.38
N GLY A 60 -9.79 2.36 0.62
CA GLY A 60 -10.54 1.52 1.54
C GLY A 60 -9.71 0.92 2.68
N LEU A 61 -8.48 1.42 2.91
CA LEU A 61 -7.59 0.94 3.95
C LEU A 61 -7.64 1.86 5.17
N MET A 62 -8.26 1.39 6.25
CA MET A 62 -8.47 2.11 7.50
C MET A 62 -7.75 1.36 8.63
N VAL A 63 -6.42 1.50 8.68
CA VAL A 63 -5.57 0.80 9.66
C VAL A 63 -4.95 1.80 10.63
N GLU A 64 -4.76 1.37 11.88
CA GLU A 64 -4.23 2.21 12.96
C GLU A 64 -2.83 2.73 12.67
N THR A 65 -1.93 1.88 12.19
CA THR A 65 -0.53 2.26 11.92
C THR A 65 -0.11 1.90 10.50
N ILE A 66 0.48 2.86 9.79
CA ILE A 66 1.07 2.63 8.47
C ILE A 66 2.54 3.04 8.47
N PHE A 67 3.40 2.06 8.17
CA PHE A 67 4.83 2.25 7.95
C PHE A 67 5.09 2.58 6.49
N HIS A 68 5.08 3.87 6.15
CA HIS A 68 5.38 4.37 4.80
C HIS A 68 6.88 4.54 4.59
N ASN A 69 7.43 3.92 3.54
CA ASN A 69 8.84 3.98 3.13
C ASN A 69 9.84 3.88 4.30
N SER A 70 9.52 3.09 5.31
CA SER A 70 10.30 3.02 6.55
C SER A 70 11.70 2.48 6.32
N ALA A 71 12.66 2.97 7.10
CA ALA A 71 14.05 2.56 6.96
C ALA A 71 14.23 1.05 7.21
N PRO A 72 15.18 0.38 6.55
CA PRO A 72 15.41 -1.05 6.72
C PRO A 72 15.51 -1.52 8.19
N PRO A 73 16.20 -0.82 9.12
CA PRO A 73 16.25 -1.26 10.53
C PRO A 73 14.87 -1.34 11.21
N ILE A 74 13.95 -0.43 10.87
CA ILE A 74 12.58 -0.45 11.37
C ILE A 74 11.88 -1.71 10.83
N LEU A 75 12.03 -2.01 9.54
CA LEU A 75 11.45 -3.20 8.94
C LEU A 75 12.03 -4.50 9.52
N TYR A 76 13.31 -4.52 9.87
CA TYR A 76 13.94 -5.63 10.60
C TYR A 76 13.28 -5.84 11.96
N GLU A 77 13.17 -4.79 12.77
CA GLU A 77 12.56 -4.83 14.09
C GLU A 77 11.10 -5.31 14.00
N GLN A 78 10.35 -4.76 13.05
CA GLN A 78 8.96 -5.11 12.79
C GLN A 78 8.81 -6.59 12.39
N ALA A 79 9.67 -7.09 11.50
CA ALA A 79 9.67 -8.49 11.11
C ALA A 79 10.00 -9.42 12.30
N LEU A 80 10.97 -9.06 13.13
CA LEU A 80 11.38 -9.89 14.28
C LEU A 80 10.33 -9.92 15.39
N LYS A 81 9.61 -8.81 15.61
CA LYS A 81 8.57 -8.72 16.65
C LYS A 81 7.27 -9.40 16.24
N HIS A 82 6.84 -9.22 14.98
CA HIS A 82 5.47 -9.55 14.57
C HIS A 82 5.38 -10.74 13.60
N GLU A 83 6.47 -11.13 12.95
CA GLU A 83 6.45 -12.22 11.97
C GLU A 83 7.12 -13.48 12.52
N LYS A 84 6.29 -14.48 12.85
CA LYS A 84 6.80 -15.77 13.34
C LYS A 84 7.70 -16.44 12.31
N GLY A 85 8.86 -16.92 12.77
CA GLY A 85 9.85 -17.58 11.92
C GLY A 85 10.80 -16.61 11.19
N SER A 86 10.81 -15.33 11.58
CA SER A 86 11.83 -14.37 11.19
C SER A 86 13.00 -14.38 12.18
N PHE A 87 14.23 -14.38 11.69
CA PHE A 87 15.45 -14.37 12.50
C PHE A 87 16.58 -13.63 11.80
N ILE A 88 17.53 -13.10 12.57
CA ILE A 88 18.77 -12.55 12.05
C ILE A 88 19.79 -13.67 11.95
N THR A 89 20.41 -13.82 10.77
CA THR A 89 21.51 -14.75 10.54
C THR A 89 22.83 -14.24 11.10
N SER A 90 23.86 -15.10 11.17
CA SER A 90 25.19 -14.68 11.66
C SER A 90 25.86 -13.57 10.83
N THR A 91 25.42 -13.37 9.58
CA THR A 91 25.91 -12.29 8.71
C THR A 91 25.08 -11.01 8.81
N GLY A 92 24.07 -10.98 9.68
CA GLY A 92 23.18 -9.82 9.85
C GLY A 92 22.00 -9.77 8.88
N ALA A 93 21.87 -10.74 7.96
CA ALA A 93 20.73 -10.78 7.05
C ALA A 93 19.46 -11.26 7.75
N LEU A 94 18.32 -10.62 7.46
CA LEU A 94 16.99 -11.09 7.86
C LEU A 94 16.62 -12.35 7.06
N ALA A 95 16.45 -13.46 7.76
CA ALA A 95 15.91 -14.70 7.22
C ALA A 95 14.46 -14.87 7.66
N VAL A 96 13.61 -15.33 6.74
CA VAL A 96 12.16 -15.41 6.92
C VAL A 96 11.59 -16.65 6.26
N SER A 97 10.40 -17.07 6.70
CA SER A 97 9.62 -18.10 6.02
C SER A 97 8.63 -17.50 5.01
N SER A 98 8.60 -18.07 3.80
CA SER A 98 7.59 -17.78 2.76
C SER A 98 6.32 -18.65 2.90
N GLY A 99 6.14 -19.26 4.06
CA GLY A 99 4.99 -20.10 4.37
C GLY A 99 4.95 -21.36 3.51
N ARG A 100 3.77 -21.74 3.03
CA ARG A 100 3.57 -22.97 2.25
C ARG A 100 4.14 -22.91 0.83
N LYS A 101 4.34 -21.72 0.27
CA LYS A 101 4.74 -21.50 -1.11
C LYS A 101 6.17 -20.98 -1.12
N THR A 102 7.12 -21.83 -1.49
CA THR A 102 8.56 -21.48 -1.55
C THR A 102 9.00 -21.01 -2.93
N GLY A 103 8.05 -20.87 -3.85
CA GLY A 103 8.29 -20.47 -5.24
C GLY A 103 7.03 -19.93 -5.88
N ARG A 104 7.13 -19.63 -7.17
CA ARG A 104 6.00 -19.08 -7.94
C ARG A 104 4.85 -20.08 -8.06
N SER A 105 3.65 -19.54 -8.26
CA SER A 105 2.44 -20.29 -8.61
C SER A 105 1.90 -19.87 -9.99
N PRO A 106 2.58 -20.24 -11.12
CA PRO A 106 2.18 -19.81 -12.46
C PRO A 106 0.75 -20.21 -12.83
N SER A 107 0.29 -21.37 -12.36
CA SER A 107 -1.07 -21.88 -12.58
C SER A 107 -2.15 -21.05 -11.87
N ASP A 108 -1.78 -20.20 -10.91
CA ASP A 108 -2.67 -19.32 -10.16
C ASP A 108 -2.55 -17.85 -10.60
N LYS A 109 -1.69 -17.55 -11.59
CA LYS A 109 -1.59 -16.21 -12.21
C LYS A 109 -2.81 -15.97 -13.10
N ARG A 110 -3.40 -14.80 -12.98
CA ARG A 110 -4.59 -14.39 -13.75
C ARG A 110 -4.47 -12.96 -14.24
N ILE A 111 -5.02 -12.67 -15.41
CA ILE A 111 -5.09 -11.32 -15.97
C ILE A 111 -6.55 -11.04 -16.32
N VAL A 112 -7.05 -9.88 -15.91
CA VAL A 112 -8.43 -9.49 -16.17
C VAL A 112 -8.64 -9.26 -17.66
N ASP A 113 -9.64 -9.94 -18.21
CA ASP A 113 -10.18 -9.75 -19.54
C ASP A 113 -11.46 -8.92 -19.41
N SER A 114 -11.32 -7.59 -19.45
CA SER A 114 -12.47 -6.69 -19.33
C SER A 114 -13.17 -6.54 -20.70
N PRO A 115 -14.47 -6.83 -20.80
CA PRO A 115 -15.25 -6.58 -22.00
C PRO A 115 -15.71 -5.11 -22.12
N VAL A 116 -15.58 -4.30 -21.06
CA VAL A 116 -16.11 -2.94 -21.00
C VAL A 116 -15.14 -1.97 -21.68
N GLY A 117 -15.51 -1.60 -22.90
CA GLY A 117 -14.66 -0.84 -23.80
C GLY A 117 -13.58 -1.75 -24.37
N HIS A 118 -13.45 -1.81 -25.69
CA HIS A 118 -12.30 -2.41 -26.36
C HIS A 118 -11.03 -1.66 -25.90
N TRP A 119 -10.52 -2.00 -24.72
CA TRP A 119 -9.27 -1.50 -24.23
C TRP A 119 -8.21 -2.11 -25.15
N ALA A 120 -7.40 -1.26 -25.77
CA ALA A 120 -6.53 -1.62 -26.90
C ALA A 120 -5.72 -2.92 -26.65
N PHE A 121 -5.36 -3.16 -25.39
CA PHE A 121 -4.51 -4.27 -24.98
C PHE A 121 -5.21 -5.63 -24.81
N THR A 122 -6.54 -5.78 -24.84
CA THR A 122 -7.16 -7.13 -24.74
C THR A 122 -6.68 -8.06 -25.85
N ASN A 123 -6.55 -7.50 -27.04
CA ASN A 123 -6.08 -8.19 -28.23
C ASN A 123 -4.54 -8.26 -28.31
N GLU A 124 -3.84 -7.48 -27.48
CA GLU A 124 -2.38 -7.47 -27.40
C GLU A 124 -1.86 -8.53 -26.40
N ILE A 125 -2.70 -8.95 -25.43
CA ILE A 125 -2.33 -10.04 -24.52
C ILE A 125 -2.33 -11.36 -25.28
N TRP A 126 -1.17 -12.03 -25.24
CA TRP A 126 -1.05 -13.41 -25.69
C TRP A 126 -1.68 -14.40 -24.69
N TRP A 127 -2.97 -14.67 -24.87
CA TRP A 127 -3.75 -15.57 -24.02
C TRP A 127 -3.32 -17.04 -24.15
N GLY A 128 -3.29 -17.76 -23.04
CA GLY A 128 -2.96 -19.18 -23.03
C GLY A 128 -2.69 -19.74 -21.64
N LYS A 129 -1.81 -20.74 -21.54
CA LYS A 129 -1.46 -21.39 -20.27
C LYS A 129 -0.71 -20.46 -19.30
N VAL A 130 -0.05 -19.41 -19.82
CA VAL A 130 0.71 -18.45 -19.02
C VAL A 130 -0.15 -17.24 -18.63
N ASN A 131 -0.88 -16.67 -19.58
CA ASN A 131 -1.79 -15.56 -19.36
C ASN A 131 -3.22 -16.10 -19.39
N ILE A 132 -3.72 -16.41 -18.19
CA ILE A 132 -5.04 -17.01 -18.00
C ILE A 132 -6.04 -15.90 -17.69
N LYS A 133 -7.16 -15.91 -18.41
CA LYS A 133 -8.23 -14.92 -18.28
C LYS A 133 -8.89 -14.96 -16.91
N LEU A 134 -9.33 -13.81 -16.44
CA LEU A 134 -10.18 -13.62 -15.27
C LEU A 134 -11.22 -12.56 -15.60
N ASN A 135 -12.45 -12.72 -15.13
CA ASN A 135 -13.45 -11.68 -15.30
C ASN A 135 -13.26 -10.55 -14.25
N ASP A 136 -13.85 -9.40 -14.53
CA ASP A 136 -13.74 -8.23 -13.66
C ASP A 136 -14.32 -8.48 -12.26
N GLU A 137 -15.50 -9.10 -12.17
CA GLU A 137 -16.17 -9.41 -10.90
C GLU A 137 -15.34 -10.28 -9.96
N ALA A 138 -14.64 -11.30 -10.49
CA ALA A 138 -13.76 -12.14 -9.70
C ALA A 138 -12.52 -11.38 -9.22
N PHE A 139 -11.99 -10.47 -10.03
CA PHE A 139 -10.90 -9.58 -9.60
C PHE A 139 -11.36 -8.67 -8.46
N LEU A 140 -12.50 -8.00 -8.62
CA LEU A 140 -13.06 -7.13 -7.58
C LEU A 140 -13.32 -7.91 -6.29
N THR A 141 -13.87 -9.12 -6.38
CA THR A 141 -14.06 -10.01 -5.22
C THR A 141 -12.73 -10.30 -4.51
N ASN A 142 -11.67 -10.60 -5.26
CA ASN A 142 -10.35 -10.84 -4.67
C ASN A 142 -9.73 -9.55 -4.09
N ARG A 143 -9.94 -8.40 -4.73
CA ARG A 143 -9.49 -7.08 -4.27
C ARG A 143 -10.14 -6.72 -2.94
N GLU A 144 -11.47 -6.82 -2.84
CA GLU A 144 -12.21 -6.59 -1.59
C GLU A 144 -11.71 -7.52 -0.48
N ARG A 145 -11.54 -8.82 -0.77
CA ARG A 145 -10.98 -9.77 0.21
C ARG A 145 -9.58 -9.40 0.68
N ALA A 146 -8.75 -8.84 -0.20
CA ALA A 146 -7.41 -8.40 0.16
C ALA A 146 -7.49 -7.16 1.06
N ILE A 147 -8.32 -6.17 0.72
CA ILE A 147 -8.55 -4.97 1.52
C ILE A 147 -9.11 -5.33 2.89
N ASP A 148 -10.14 -6.17 2.96
CA ASP A 148 -10.72 -6.68 4.21
C ASP A 148 -9.64 -7.28 5.11
N TYR A 149 -8.82 -8.18 4.55
CA TYR A 149 -7.74 -8.79 5.31
C TYR A 149 -6.71 -7.76 5.78
N LEU A 150 -6.30 -6.84 4.91
CA LEU A 150 -5.34 -5.79 5.27
C LEU A 150 -5.89 -4.89 6.39
N ASN A 151 -7.19 -4.59 6.39
CA ASN A 151 -7.87 -3.86 7.45
C ASN A 151 -7.98 -4.63 8.77
N THR A 152 -7.88 -5.95 8.75
CA THR A 152 -7.81 -6.75 9.99
C THR A 152 -6.41 -6.76 10.62
N ARG A 153 -5.43 -6.07 10.05
CA ARG A 153 -4.08 -5.97 10.62
C ARG A 153 -3.99 -4.70 11.46
N ASP A 154 -3.26 -4.77 12.57
CA ASP A 154 -2.97 -3.60 13.41
C ASP A 154 -2.08 -2.58 12.67
N GLN A 155 -1.25 -3.08 11.75
CA GLN A 155 -0.30 -2.29 11.00
C GLN A 155 -0.09 -2.78 9.58
N LEU A 156 0.18 -1.84 8.67
CA LEU A 156 0.55 -2.09 7.28
C LEU A 156 1.90 -1.48 6.94
N TYR A 157 2.54 -2.01 5.91
CA TYR A 157 3.79 -1.50 5.36
C TYR A 157 3.57 -1.10 3.91
N VAL A 158 3.82 0.17 3.61
CA VAL A 158 3.59 0.74 2.28
C VAL A 158 4.90 1.27 1.71
N ILE A 159 5.24 0.81 0.51
CA ILE A 159 6.43 1.22 -0.22
C ILE A 159 6.03 1.89 -1.53
N ASP A 160 6.34 3.17 -1.63
CA ASP A 160 6.33 3.95 -2.86
C ASP A 160 7.73 3.93 -3.48
N ALA A 161 7.84 3.38 -4.69
CA ALA A 161 9.10 3.23 -5.40
C ALA A 161 8.90 3.24 -6.91
N PHE A 162 10.00 3.28 -7.66
CA PHE A 162 9.98 3.28 -9.11
C PHE A 162 10.38 1.92 -9.69
N ALA A 163 9.65 1.47 -10.71
CA ALA A 163 10.06 0.37 -11.56
C ALA A 163 10.71 0.91 -12.84
N GLY A 164 11.99 0.58 -13.06
CA GLY A 164 12.81 1.13 -14.14
C GLY A 164 13.70 2.29 -13.68
N TRP A 165 14.95 2.32 -14.15
CA TRP A 165 15.95 3.32 -13.74
C TRP A 165 15.85 4.64 -14.52
N CYS A 166 15.44 4.57 -15.80
CA CYS A 166 15.33 5.77 -16.64
C CYS A 166 14.10 6.58 -16.26
N GLU A 167 14.27 7.85 -15.91
CA GLU A 167 13.18 8.73 -15.45
C GLU A 167 12.04 8.88 -16.44
N THR A 168 12.32 8.81 -17.76
CA THR A 168 11.31 8.91 -18.82
C THR A 168 10.38 7.70 -18.89
N TYR A 169 10.86 6.52 -18.50
CA TYR A 169 10.14 5.25 -18.66
C TYR A 169 9.83 4.56 -17.33
N ARG A 170 10.18 5.19 -16.20
CA ARG A 170 9.92 4.61 -14.89
C ARG A 170 8.43 4.66 -14.55
N ILE A 171 7.95 3.64 -13.87
CA ILE A 171 6.56 3.52 -13.42
C ILE A 171 6.53 3.71 -11.91
N LYS A 172 5.63 4.55 -11.40
CA LYS A 172 5.41 4.70 -9.95
C LYS A 172 4.63 3.51 -9.41
N ILE A 173 5.23 2.75 -8.51
CA ILE A 173 4.62 1.58 -7.89
C ILE A 173 4.37 1.87 -6.41
N ARG A 174 3.14 1.65 -5.95
CA ARG A 174 2.79 1.58 -4.52
C ARG A 174 2.56 0.13 -4.14
N VAL A 175 3.32 -0.37 -3.18
CA VAL A 175 3.22 -1.74 -2.67
C VAL A 175 2.67 -1.70 -1.26
N ILE A 176 1.50 -2.28 -1.05
CA ILE A 176 0.79 -2.34 0.24
C ILE A 176 0.86 -3.78 0.73
N THR A 177 1.44 -3.98 1.91
CA THR A 177 1.72 -5.32 2.41
C THR A 177 1.41 -5.45 3.89
N SER A 178 1.02 -6.66 4.31
CA SER A 178 0.78 -6.99 5.72
C SER A 178 2.04 -7.41 6.50
N ARG A 179 3.18 -7.57 5.82
CA ARG A 179 4.45 -8.06 6.41
C ARG A 179 5.61 -7.12 6.08
N ALA A 180 6.40 -6.76 7.08
CA ALA A 180 7.61 -5.94 6.94
C ALA A 180 8.65 -6.60 6.02
N TYR A 181 8.74 -7.93 6.03
CA TYR A 181 9.55 -8.70 5.07
C TYR A 181 9.24 -8.33 3.62
N HIS A 182 7.96 -8.27 3.25
CA HIS A 182 7.53 -7.98 1.88
C HIS A 182 7.90 -6.55 1.49
N ALA A 183 7.71 -5.59 2.39
CA ALA A 183 8.16 -4.22 2.19
C ALA A 183 9.68 -4.12 1.99
N LEU A 184 10.47 -4.75 2.87
CA LEU A 184 11.94 -4.75 2.76
C LEU A 184 12.41 -5.42 1.47
N PHE A 185 11.77 -6.52 1.07
CA PHE A 185 12.06 -7.18 -0.21
C PHE A 185 11.83 -6.23 -1.38
N MET A 186 10.74 -5.45 -1.37
CA MET A 186 10.46 -4.50 -2.44
C MET A 186 11.40 -3.29 -2.44
N GLN A 187 11.84 -2.81 -1.27
CA GLN A 187 12.90 -1.80 -1.18
C GLN A 187 14.21 -2.26 -1.84
N ASN A 188 14.54 -3.55 -1.74
CA ASN A 188 15.73 -4.11 -2.37
C ASN A 188 15.58 -4.30 -3.88
N MET A 189 14.35 -4.50 -4.38
CA MET A 189 14.09 -4.85 -5.79
C MET A 189 13.73 -3.66 -6.67
N LEU A 190 13.20 -2.57 -6.09
CA LEU A 190 12.79 -1.36 -6.80
C LEU A 190 13.80 -0.22 -6.63
N VAL A 191 13.64 0.82 -7.45
CA VAL A 191 14.42 2.04 -7.34
C VAL A 191 13.74 2.95 -6.33
N MET A 192 14.37 3.16 -5.18
CA MET A 192 13.82 4.00 -4.13
C MET A 192 13.90 5.49 -4.50
N PRO A 193 12.84 6.27 -4.25
CA PRO A 193 12.87 7.72 -4.47
C PRO A 193 13.82 8.40 -3.48
N THR A 194 14.38 9.53 -3.89
CA THR A 194 15.00 10.46 -2.93
C THR A 194 13.93 11.08 -2.03
N PRO A 195 14.30 11.69 -0.88
CA PRO A 195 13.33 12.36 -0.02
C PRO A 195 12.51 13.44 -0.73
N GLU A 196 13.08 14.14 -1.70
CA GLU A 196 12.40 15.14 -2.53
C GLU A 196 11.42 14.46 -3.50
N GLN A 197 11.86 13.41 -4.21
CA GLN A 197 11.01 12.64 -5.10
C GLN A 197 9.85 11.96 -4.37
N LEU A 198 10.03 11.60 -3.10
CA LEU A 198 8.96 11.01 -2.28
C LEU A 198 7.91 12.04 -1.90
N LYS A 199 8.31 13.28 -1.58
CA LYS A 199 7.37 14.39 -1.32
C LYS A 199 6.53 14.70 -2.56
N ASP A 200 7.15 14.63 -3.73
CA ASP A 200 6.50 14.89 -5.03
C ASP A 200 6.01 13.61 -5.73
N PHE A 201 5.92 12.48 -5.02
CA PHE A 201 5.56 11.18 -5.62
C PHE A 201 4.16 11.21 -6.24
N GLY A 202 3.23 11.86 -5.56
CA GLY A 202 1.83 11.95 -5.96
C GLY A 202 1.15 10.59 -6.08
N ASN A 203 0.18 10.48 -6.99
CA ASN A 203 -0.56 9.22 -7.18
C ASN A 203 0.33 8.14 -7.84
N PRO A 204 0.30 6.89 -7.35
CA PRO A 204 1.00 5.79 -7.99
C PRO A 204 0.39 5.46 -9.36
N ASP A 205 1.24 5.01 -10.29
CA ASP A 205 0.77 4.50 -11.58
C ASP A 205 0.22 3.09 -11.43
N PHE A 206 0.73 2.28 -10.50
CA PHE A 206 0.28 0.91 -10.29
C PHE A 206 0.34 0.52 -8.81
N ILE A 207 -0.68 -0.17 -8.32
CA ILE A 207 -0.81 -0.55 -6.90
C ILE A 207 -0.78 -2.07 -6.75
N ILE A 208 0.00 -2.56 -5.79
CA ILE A 208 0.05 -3.98 -5.40
C ILE A 208 -0.54 -4.13 -4.01
N TYR A 209 -1.64 -4.88 -3.90
CA TYR A 209 -2.22 -5.32 -2.63
C TYR A 209 -1.72 -6.73 -2.30
N ASN A 210 -0.74 -6.81 -1.40
CA ASN A 210 -0.20 -8.08 -0.95
C ASN A 210 -0.83 -8.52 0.38
N ALA A 211 -1.90 -9.29 0.25
CA ALA A 211 -2.59 -9.99 1.31
C ALA A 211 -2.25 -11.50 1.30
N GLY A 212 -1.00 -11.85 0.97
CA GLY A 212 -0.56 -13.22 0.71
C GLY A 212 -0.83 -14.24 1.82
N CYS A 213 -0.91 -13.81 3.07
CA CYS A 213 -1.24 -14.68 4.21
C CYS A 213 -2.72 -15.13 4.20
N PHE A 214 -3.59 -14.44 3.48
CA PHE A 214 -5.02 -14.73 3.43
C PHE A 214 -5.40 -15.47 2.15
N PRO A 215 -6.15 -16.59 2.23
CA PRO A 215 -6.45 -17.40 1.06
C PRO A 215 -7.48 -16.73 0.13
N ALA A 216 -7.30 -16.95 -1.17
CA ALA A 216 -8.32 -16.71 -2.17
C ALA A 216 -9.51 -17.64 -1.96
N ASN A 217 -10.71 -17.17 -2.33
CA ASN A 217 -11.90 -18.02 -2.32
C ASN A 217 -11.92 -18.90 -3.57
N ARG A 218 -11.74 -20.22 -3.36
CA ARG A 218 -11.76 -21.24 -4.44
C ARG A 218 -13.09 -21.33 -5.20
N PHE A 219 -14.16 -20.78 -4.66
CA PHE A 219 -15.47 -20.76 -5.30
C PHE A 219 -15.71 -19.49 -6.14
N THR A 220 -14.80 -18.51 -6.08
CA THR A 220 -14.82 -17.37 -7.00
C THR A 220 -14.48 -17.84 -8.41
N SER A 221 -15.20 -17.32 -9.41
CA SER A 221 -15.00 -17.68 -10.81
C SER A 221 -13.53 -17.53 -11.25
N GLY A 222 -13.03 -18.50 -12.01
CA GLY A 222 -11.65 -18.51 -12.52
C GLY A 222 -10.56 -18.89 -11.50
N MET A 223 -10.90 -19.08 -10.22
CA MET A 223 -9.97 -19.56 -9.19
C MET A 223 -9.82 -21.08 -9.24
N THR A 224 -8.57 -21.56 -9.15
CA THR A 224 -8.22 -22.98 -9.19
C THR A 224 -7.67 -23.51 -7.88
N SER A 225 -7.29 -22.62 -6.96
CA SER A 225 -6.73 -22.97 -5.67
C SER A 225 -7.03 -21.87 -4.63
N SER A 226 -6.49 -22.03 -3.42
CA SER A 226 -6.52 -20.96 -2.41
C SER A 226 -5.50 -19.85 -2.66
N THR A 227 -4.71 -19.94 -3.74
CA THR A 227 -3.74 -18.93 -4.16
C THR A 227 -4.29 -18.16 -5.36
N SER A 228 -4.14 -16.85 -5.37
CA SER A 228 -4.48 -15.99 -6.50
C SER A 228 -3.42 -14.92 -6.68
N VAL A 229 -2.93 -14.77 -7.91
CA VAL A 229 -2.03 -13.68 -8.31
C VAL A 229 -2.67 -13.01 -9.52
N CYS A 230 -3.55 -12.05 -9.29
CA CYS A 230 -4.35 -11.43 -10.35
C CYS A 230 -3.92 -10.00 -10.65
N VAL A 231 -3.89 -9.66 -11.94
CA VAL A 231 -3.48 -8.35 -12.47
C VAL A 231 -4.62 -7.75 -13.27
N HIS A 232 -4.91 -6.48 -13.03
CA HIS A 232 -5.88 -5.70 -13.78
C HIS A 232 -5.21 -4.45 -14.35
N PHE A 233 -4.91 -4.46 -15.66
CA PHE A 233 -4.17 -3.37 -16.30
C PHE A 233 -4.95 -2.05 -16.39
N GLN A 234 -6.26 -2.11 -16.70
CA GLN A 234 -7.09 -0.89 -16.76
C GLN A 234 -7.19 -0.17 -15.42
N ARG A 235 -7.37 -0.92 -14.32
CA ARG A 235 -7.35 -0.37 -12.95
C ARG A 235 -5.95 -0.07 -12.45
N ARG A 236 -4.93 -0.61 -13.12
CA ARG A 236 -3.52 -0.58 -12.73
C ARG A 236 -3.30 -1.15 -11.34
N GLU A 237 -3.92 -2.29 -11.07
CA GLU A 237 -3.88 -2.96 -9.78
C GLU A 237 -3.41 -4.41 -9.92
N MET A 238 -2.75 -4.90 -8.88
CA MET A 238 -2.43 -6.31 -8.68
C MET A 238 -2.82 -6.73 -7.28
N VAL A 239 -3.38 -7.93 -7.15
CA VAL A 239 -3.80 -8.50 -5.88
C VAL A 239 -3.14 -9.87 -5.71
N ILE A 240 -2.56 -10.09 -4.53
CA ILE A 240 -1.91 -11.35 -4.15
C ILE A 240 -2.60 -11.91 -2.91
N LEU A 241 -3.10 -13.15 -3.03
CA LEU A 241 -3.74 -13.91 -1.96
C LEU A 241 -3.18 -15.33 -1.91
N GLY A 242 -3.08 -15.90 -0.71
CA GLY A 242 -2.74 -17.29 -0.47
C GLY A 242 -1.34 -17.72 -0.89
N THR A 243 -0.41 -16.77 -1.02
CA THR A 243 1.01 -17.02 -1.23
C THR A 243 1.82 -15.92 -0.57
N GLU A 244 2.79 -16.29 0.27
CA GLU A 244 3.69 -15.35 0.94
C GLU A 244 5.04 -15.25 0.23
N TYR A 245 5.18 -15.90 -0.94
CA TYR A 245 6.38 -15.84 -1.76
C TYR A 245 6.56 -14.45 -2.38
N ALA A 246 7.51 -13.66 -1.88
CA ALA A 246 7.71 -12.27 -2.31
C ALA A 246 8.05 -12.11 -3.80
N GLY A 247 8.57 -13.16 -4.42
CA GLY A 247 8.88 -13.17 -5.85
C GLY A 247 7.67 -12.91 -6.74
N GLU A 248 6.43 -13.12 -6.26
CA GLU A 248 5.24 -12.76 -7.02
C GLU A 248 5.09 -11.26 -7.22
N MET A 249 5.41 -10.41 -6.23
CA MET A 249 5.38 -8.95 -6.39
C MET A 249 6.36 -8.50 -7.48
N LYS A 250 7.62 -8.97 -7.40
CA LYS A 250 8.67 -8.68 -8.39
C LYS A 250 8.25 -9.13 -9.80
N LYS A 251 7.71 -10.34 -9.93
CA LYS A 251 7.31 -10.89 -11.23
C LYS A 251 6.02 -10.27 -11.76
N GLY A 252 5.16 -9.75 -10.88
CA GLY A 252 4.03 -8.90 -11.23
C GLY A 252 4.47 -7.62 -11.91
N ILE A 253 5.40 -6.89 -11.30
CA ILE A 253 5.99 -5.67 -11.88
C ILE A 253 6.70 -5.97 -13.20
N LEU A 254 7.47 -7.07 -13.27
CA LEU A 254 8.08 -7.48 -14.54
C LEU A 254 7.05 -7.77 -15.63
N THR A 255 5.89 -8.34 -15.27
CA THR A 255 4.77 -8.55 -16.22
C THR A 255 4.19 -7.22 -16.70
N LEU A 256 4.17 -6.19 -15.85
CA LEU A 256 3.69 -4.86 -16.23
C LEU A 256 4.63 -4.14 -17.20
N MET A 257 5.94 -4.38 -17.09
CA MET A 257 6.97 -3.73 -17.92
C MET A 257 7.25 -4.44 -19.26
N MET A 258 6.65 -5.61 -19.50
CA MET A 258 6.85 -6.43 -20.69
C MET A 258 5.60 -6.40 -21.58
#